data_AF-A0A1I2K229-F1
#
_entry.id   AF-A0A1I2K229-F1
#
_cell.length_a   1.000
_cell.length_b   1.000
_cell.length_c   1.000
_cell.angle_alpha   90.00
_cell.angle_beta   90.00
_cell.angle_gamma   90.00
#
_symmetry.space_group_name_H-M   'P 1'
#
loop_
_entity.id
_entity.type
_entity.pdbx_description
1 polymer ?
#
loop_
_entity_poly.entity_id
_entity_poly.type
_entity_poly.pdbx_seq_one_letter_code
_entity_poly.pdbx_strand_id
1 'polypeptide(L)'
;MSKNVIFFVIDSLLYTRLGNSHGYSASPFIDEKLKNAVFADNMYSEAPFTEAATIALLTSAHTLDNGGYLKKFKNQGKNIGELFEDRGYETFNNTYQPHVYPTSIRKGFSSVYYNVGFDINTLWAYRFDYFSNLYKENKLLDSDIEMLKELLEENFNGWILFLEELDENAEAIEFIAKNLEYYDAKSNLDFVKKEFDKFLQDKEGYLKNLLSEGKSHALFTVPDAEQRKITDVQWKENFIKKHQEFFNRSFKANKNFNLRNNRVSFKEIKNILTVKNISDSESNIRQLAKYMYNYKKSLIAPDFMDRIAINYDKFKSAPSLHTHLEHLKKWVSSRNEERSEQPYFALLHVDDVHSPAMFFSYDCTDTAVLDEEFEALEKFLASLPKNYKGSLTYDYSIIYMDLCIKRLVDWLKAEGRYDDTTIVITADHGFSFSYDPIRKNSVHNFYDENYRIPYIIFDKDSKYNKIEKFSSSVDIIPTLLDYLGLPEADNIRGRSLLDPSYIRDFIIIEYMGSGCPDLVRRDIRYCIRSRKFKIVYAVNVNNDFDSGKLLELYDLQKDPMNYTNIRDKFTNFPEAKDLLKHLKTRHEELQRQNRENNF
;
A
#
# COMPACT_ATOMS: atom_id res chain seq x y z
N MET A 1 -5.48 17.77 -27.08
CA MET A 1 -6.59 17.02 -26.47
C MET A 1 -6.12 16.54 -25.10
N SER A 2 -7.01 16.44 -24.12
CA SER A 2 -6.65 15.90 -22.80
C SER A 2 -6.27 14.42 -22.95
N LYS A 3 -5.15 14.00 -22.36
CA LYS A 3 -4.71 12.59 -22.40
C LYS A 3 -5.53 11.75 -21.42
N ASN A 4 -5.77 10.49 -21.79
CA ASN A 4 -6.18 9.44 -20.86
C ASN A 4 -5.09 9.20 -19.82
N VAL A 5 -5.46 8.70 -18.66
CA VAL A 5 -4.53 8.41 -17.57
C VAL A 5 -4.80 7.01 -17.03
N ILE A 6 -3.77 6.17 -16.98
CA ILE A 6 -3.79 4.90 -16.26
C ILE A 6 -2.81 5.02 -15.10
N PHE A 7 -3.33 5.05 -13.89
CA PHE A 7 -2.59 5.31 -12.65
C PHE A 7 -2.46 4.03 -11.83
N PHE A 8 -1.25 3.47 -11.82
CA PHE A 8 -0.90 2.28 -11.06
C PHE A 8 -0.35 2.64 -9.68
N VAL A 9 -0.98 2.09 -8.65
CA VAL A 9 -0.45 1.97 -7.29
C VAL A 9 -0.08 0.51 -7.08
N ILE A 10 1.22 0.21 -7.06
CA ILE A 10 1.71 -1.14 -6.81
C ILE A 10 2.01 -1.26 -5.32
N ASP A 11 1.22 -2.07 -4.60
CA ASP A 11 1.40 -2.21 -3.15
C ASP A 11 2.80 -2.74 -2.84
N SER A 12 3.52 -2.01 -1.99
CA SER A 12 4.85 -2.42 -1.49
C SER A 12 5.94 -2.52 -2.54
N LEU A 13 5.86 -1.77 -3.64
CA LEU A 13 6.93 -1.71 -4.64
C LEU A 13 8.11 -0.84 -4.18
N LEU A 14 9.29 -1.44 -4.08
CA LEU A 14 10.51 -0.77 -3.65
C LEU A 14 11.17 -0.07 -4.84
N TYR A 15 11.43 1.24 -4.71
CA TYR A 15 12.21 1.97 -5.72
C TYR A 15 13.58 1.32 -5.98
N THR A 16 14.25 0.85 -4.93
CA THR A 16 15.58 0.27 -5.05
C THR A 16 15.62 -1.02 -5.86
N ARG A 17 14.47 -1.68 -6.07
CA ARG A 17 14.37 -2.92 -6.85
C ARG A 17 14.03 -2.68 -8.32
N LEU A 18 13.78 -1.42 -8.71
CA LEU A 18 13.70 -1.01 -10.12
C LEU A 18 15.08 -0.59 -10.64
N GLY A 19 15.23 -0.61 -11.96
CA GLY A 19 16.50 -0.29 -12.62
C GLY A 19 17.55 -1.39 -12.50
N ASN A 20 18.74 -1.10 -13.03
CA ASN A 20 19.86 -2.04 -13.06
C ASN A 20 20.91 -1.78 -11.95
N SER A 21 20.51 -1.14 -10.84
CA SER A 21 21.43 -0.73 -9.77
C SER A 21 22.09 -1.92 -9.04
N HIS A 22 21.48 -3.11 -9.13
CA HIS A 22 21.95 -4.35 -8.50
C HIS A 22 22.80 -5.23 -9.44
N GLY A 23 23.06 -4.77 -10.68
CA GLY A 23 23.72 -5.57 -11.72
C GLY A 23 22.80 -6.57 -12.43
N TYR A 24 21.50 -6.48 -12.15
CA TYR A 24 20.40 -7.13 -12.86
C TYR A 24 19.18 -6.20 -12.80
N SER A 25 18.19 -6.45 -13.66
CA SER A 25 16.91 -5.73 -13.66
C SER A 25 15.77 -6.71 -13.41
N ALA A 26 14.92 -6.39 -12.44
CA ALA A 26 13.65 -7.07 -12.20
C ALA A 26 12.47 -6.40 -12.95
N SER A 27 12.74 -5.36 -13.76
CA SER A 27 11.73 -4.54 -14.44
C SER A 27 12.21 -4.07 -15.82
N PRO A 28 12.62 -4.98 -16.73
CA PRO A 28 13.29 -4.60 -17.97
C PRO A 28 12.48 -3.69 -18.90
N PHE A 29 11.14 -3.81 -18.93
CA PHE A 29 10.29 -2.93 -19.72
C PHE A 29 10.21 -1.52 -19.12
N ILE A 30 9.96 -1.40 -17.81
CA ILE A 30 9.96 -0.11 -17.12
C ILE A 30 11.33 0.56 -17.24
N ASP A 31 12.43 -0.19 -17.12
CA ASP A 31 13.79 0.31 -17.28
C ASP A 31 14.05 0.89 -18.68
N GLU A 32 13.45 0.30 -19.71
CA GLU A 32 13.48 0.84 -21.07
C GLU A 32 12.69 2.16 -21.14
N LYS A 33 11.51 2.22 -20.53
CA LYS A 33 10.66 3.42 -20.51
C LYS A 33 11.27 4.57 -19.71
N LEU A 34 12.03 4.30 -18.66
CA LEU A 34 12.72 5.33 -17.86
C LEU A 34 13.65 6.23 -18.69
N LYS A 35 14.12 5.77 -19.85
CA LYS A 35 14.93 6.57 -20.78
C LYS A 35 14.17 7.76 -21.37
N ASN A 36 12.84 7.69 -21.43
CA ASN A 36 11.95 8.72 -21.95
C ASN A 36 10.77 8.93 -20.99
N ALA A 37 11.03 9.04 -19.70
CA ALA A 37 10.01 9.24 -18.66
C ALA A 37 10.36 10.43 -17.77
N VAL A 38 9.33 10.96 -17.10
CA VAL A 38 9.50 11.78 -15.91
C VAL A 38 9.52 10.83 -14.72
N PHE A 39 10.53 10.91 -13.85
CA PHE A 39 10.57 10.05 -12.66
C PHE A 39 11.31 10.68 -11.49
N ALA A 40 10.90 10.33 -10.27
CA ALA A 40 11.54 10.77 -9.03
C ALA A 40 12.31 9.62 -8.37
N ASP A 41 13.61 9.84 -8.07
CA ASP A 41 14.44 8.82 -7.42
C ASP A 41 14.43 8.91 -5.89
N ASN A 42 14.04 10.06 -5.33
CA ASN A 42 13.99 10.33 -3.89
C ASN A 42 12.57 10.63 -3.42
N MET A 43 11.59 9.86 -3.91
CA MET A 43 10.21 9.92 -3.43
C MET A 43 9.98 9.02 -2.22
N TYR A 44 9.34 9.58 -1.20
CA TYR A 44 9.02 8.92 0.05
C TYR A 44 7.52 8.89 0.31
N SER A 45 6.96 7.71 0.51
CA SER A 45 5.64 7.56 1.12
C SER A 45 5.62 8.23 2.49
N GLU A 46 4.52 8.88 2.84
CA GLU A 46 4.33 9.45 4.17
C GLU A 46 4.04 8.41 5.25
N ALA A 47 3.77 7.15 4.90
CA ALA A 47 3.49 6.10 5.87
C ALA A 47 3.94 4.69 5.40
N PRO A 48 4.17 3.74 6.32
CA PRO A 48 4.76 2.44 5.98
C PRO A 48 3.77 1.30 5.69
N PHE A 49 2.47 1.60 5.56
CA PHE A 49 1.44 0.60 5.26
C PHE A 49 0.23 1.21 4.54
N THR A 50 -0.45 0.39 3.75
CA THR A 50 -1.50 0.74 2.77
C THR A 50 -2.50 1.74 3.31
N GLU A 51 -3.05 1.48 4.51
CA GLU A 51 -4.12 2.31 5.05
C GLU A 51 -3.70 3.76 5.27
N ALA A 52 -2.52 3.98 5.84
CA ALA A 52 -2.01 5.30 6.15
C ALA A 52 -1.38 5.97 4.92
N ALA A 53 -0.69 5.19 4.09
CA ALA A 53 0.04 5.70 2.93
C ALA A 53 -0.90 6.24 1.84
N THR A 54 -2.07 5.61 1.69
CA THR A 54 -3.07 6.00 0.69
C THR A 54 -3.70 7.37 0.96
N ILE A 55 -3.65 7.89 2.19
CA ILE A 55 -4.16 9.24 2.51
C ILE A 55 -3.44 10.29 1.68
N ALA A 56 -2.13 10.41 1.87
CA ALA A 56 -1.30 11.35 1.14
C ALA A 56 -1.30 11.09 -0.37
N LEU A 57 -1.22 9.83 -0.76
CA LEU A 57 -1.17 9.43 -2.17
C LEU A 57 -2.42 9.86 -2.95
N LEU A 58 -3.61 9.66 -2.37
CA LEU A 58 -4.89 9.82 -3.09
C LEU A 58 -5.60 11.15 -2.80
N THR A 59 -5.12 11.96 -1.85
CA THR A 59 -5.76 13.26 -1.51
C THR A 59 -4.78 14.43 -1.47
N SER A 60 -3.47 14.18 -1.49
CA SER A 60 -2.46 15.20 -1.22
C SER A 60 -2.57 15.84 0.17
N ALA A 61 -3.33 15.26 1.11
CA ALA A 61 -3.32 15.65 2.51
C ALA A 61 -2.22 14.91 3.30
N HIS A 62 -1.66 15.53 4.34
CA HIS A 62 -0.69 14.82 5.17
C HIS A 62 -1.36 13.67 5.93
N THR A 63 -0.62 12.60 6.19
CA THR A 63 -1.15 11.34 6.76
C THR A 63 -1.97 11.50 8.05
N LEU A 64 -1.63 12.47 8.91
CA LEU A 64 -2.37 12.75 10.15
C LEU A 64 -3.26 14.01 10.12
N ASP A 65 -3.37 14.70 8.98
CA ASP A 65 -4.28 15.86 8.87
C ASP A 65 -5.74 15.44 9.17
N ASN A 66 -6.53 16.33 9.75
CA ASN A 66 -8.00 16.20 9.88
C ASN A 66 -8.54 14.89 10.50
N GLY A 67 -7.82 14.32 11.48
CA GLY A 67 -8.15 13.05 12.12
C GLY A 67 -7.38 11.85 11.56
N GLY A 68 -6.51 12.11 10.57
CA GLY A 68 -5.58 11.16 9.99
C GLY A 68 -6.21 9.91 9.40
N TYR A 69 -5.41 8.86 9.28
CA TYR A 69 -5.86 7.59 8.75
C TYR A 69 -6.83 6.82 9.65
N LEU A 70 -7.16 7.33 10.86
CA LEU A 70 -8.29 6.83 11.66
C LEU A 70 -9.61 7.02 10.90
N LYS A 71 -9.80 8.20 10.30
CA LYS A 71 -10.99 8.62 9.55
C LYS A 71 -10.88 8.44 8.03
N LYS A 72 -9.80 7.82 7.56
CA LYS A 72 -9.53 7.61 6.12
C LYS A 72 -9.71 8.91 5.32
N PHE A 73 -10.52 8.89 4.26
CA PHE A 73 -10.73 10.01 3.34
C PHE A 73 -11.87 10.95 3.75
N LYS A 74 -12.64 10.62 4.81
CA LYS A 74 -13.87 11.33 5.13
C LYS A 74 -13.69 12.84 5.29
N ASN A 75 -12.54 13.25 5.83
CA ASN A 75 -12.21 14.65 6.10
C ASN A 75 -11.03 15.18 5.28
N GLN A 76 -10.63 14.49 4.21
CA GLN A 76 -9.37 14.77 3.49
C GLN A 76 -9.54 15.58 2.20
N GLY A 77 -10.58 16.40 2.10
CA GLY A 77 -10.90 17.12 0.86
C GLY A 77 -11.27 16.16 -0.27
N LYS A 78 -11.06 16.59 -1.52
CA LYS A 78 -11.34 15.77 -2.71
C LYS A 78 -10.21 14.76 -2.93
N ASN A 79 -10.59 13.51 -3.17
CA ASN A 79 -9.65 12.49 -3.60
C ASN A 79 -9.35 12.57 -5.10
N ILE A 80 -8.34 11.85 -5.57
CA ILE A 80 -7.87 11.88 -6.97
C ILE A 80 -8.99 11.57 -7.97
N GLY A 81 -9.92 10.66 -7.67
CA GLY A 81 -11.08 10.38 -8.52
C GLY A 81 -11.94 11.63 -8.71
N GLU A 82 -12.30 12.30 -7.61
CA GLU A 82 -13.11 13.53 -7.63
C GLU A 82 -12.39 14.64 -8.41
N LEU A 83 -11.07 14.74 -8.27
CA LEU A 83 -10.27 15.72 -8.99
C LEU A 83 -10.30 15.51 -10.51
N PHE A 84 -10.27 14.27 -10.98
CA PHE A 84 -10.34 13.97 -12.41
C PHE A 84 -11.79 14.07 -12.92
N GLU A 85 -12.77 13.60 -12.17
CA GLU A 85 -14.20 13.75 -12.49
C GLU A 85 -14.59 15.22 -12.69
N ASP A 86 -14.20 16.11 -11.76
CA ASP A 86 -14.41 17.56 -11.86
C ASP A 86 -13.85 18.17 -13.15
N ARG A 87 -12.83 17.52 -13.75
CA ARG A 87 -12.13 17.96 -14.96
C ARG A 87 -12.66 17.28 -16.22
N GLY A 88 -13.81 16.61 -16.13
CA GLY A 88 -14.51 15.99 -17.24
C GLY A 88 -13.95 14.64 -17.66
N TYR A 89 -13.21 13.95 -16.79
CA TYR A 89 -12.76 12.58 -17.06
C TYR A 89 -13.86 11.57 -16.70
N GLU A 90 -13.99 10.52 -17.50
CA GLU A 90 -14.67 9.29 -17.05
C GLU A 90 -13.72 8.52 -16.15
N THR A 91 -14.17 8.10 -14.98
CA THR A 91 -13.30 7.60 -13.91
C THR A 91 -13.57 6.14 -13.59
N PHE A 92 -12.50 5.33 -13.58
CA PHE A 92 -12.54 3.88 -13.38
C PHE A 92 -11.74 3.49 -12.14
N ASN A 93 -12.27 2.59 -11.33
CA ASN A 93 -11.61 2.05 -10.14
C ASN A 93 -11.96 0.57 -9.92
N ASN A 94 -10.96 -0.30 -9.91
CA ASN A 94 -11.08 -1.71 -9.49
C ASN A 94 -10.08 -2.08 -8.37
N THR A 95 -9.82 -1.14 -7.46
CA THR A 95 -8.77 -1.18 -6.42
C THR A 95 -9.18 -1.86 -5.11
N TYR A 96 -8.15 -2.20 -4.30
CA TYR A 96 -8.20 -2.95 -3.04
C TYR A 96 -9.15 -2.41 -1.96
N GLN A 97 -10.12 -3.25 -1.60
CA GLN A 97 -10.86 -3.22 -0.32
C GLN A 97 -10.30 -4.35 0.57
N PRO A 98 -10.36 -4.25 1.92
CA PRO A 98 -11.44 -3.66 2.68
C PRO A 98 -11.23 -2.20 3.08
N HIS A 99 -12.34 -1.53 3.32
CA HIS A 99 -12.37 -0.12 3.66
C HIS A 99 -12.91 0.05 5.07
N VAL A 100 -12.19 0.80 5.90
CA VAL A 100 -12.75 1.30 7.17
C VAL A 100 -13.92 2.27 6.88
N TYR A 101 -13.86 3.02 5.77
CA TYR A 101 -14.94 3.90 5.30
C TYR A 101 -15.24 3.60 3.81
N PRO A 102 -16.05 2.58 3.50
CA PRO A 102 -16.21 2.06 2.14
C PRO A 102 -16.77 3.06 1.12
N THR A 103 -17.72 3.87 1.54
CA THR A 103 -18.36 4.91 0.71
C THR A 103 -17.37 5.99 0.26
N SER A 104 -16.39 6.33 1.10
CA SER A 104 -15.45 7.42 0.86
C SER A 104 -14.51 7.17 -0.33
N ILE A 105 -14.24 5.90 -0.65
CA ILE A 105 -13.30 5.49 -1.70
C ILE A 105 -13.98 5.42 -3.08
N ARG A 106 -15.31 5.37 -3.09
CA ARG A 106 -16.12 5.38 -4.32
C ARG A 106 -16.29 6.78 -4.91
N LYS A 107 -16.07 7.84 -4.12
CA LYS A 107 -16.31 9.21 -4.56
C LYS A 107 -15.41 9.58 -5.73
N GLY A 108 -16.00 10.17 -6.77
CA GLY A 108 -15.27 10.59 -7.96
C GLY A 108 -14.99 9.47 -8.97
N PHE A 109 -15.59 8.29 -8.80
CA PHE A 109 -15.46 7.18 -9.74
C PHE A 109 -16.82 6.85 -10.35
N SER A 110 -16.98 7.14 -11.66
CA SER A 110 -18.19 6.81 -12.42
C SER A 110 -18.36 5.30 -12.64
N SER A 111 -17.25 4.55 -12.61
CA SER A 111 -17.24 3.08 -12.67
C SER A 111 -16.39 2.53 -11.53
N VAL A 112 -17.05 1.90 -10.56
CA VAL A 112 -16.41 1.25 -9.40
C VAL A 112 -16.67 -0.24 -9.47
N TYR A 113 -15.61 -1.03 -9.36
CA TYR A 113 -15.68 -2.49 -9.34
C TYR A 113 -15.11 -3.03 -8.04
N TYR A 114 -15.83 -3.99 -7.44
CA TYR A 114 -15.37 -4.65 -6.23
C TYR A 114 -14.25 -5.64 -6.53
N ASN A 115 -13.23 -5.64 -5.68
CA ASN A 115 -12.25 -6.73 -5.66
C ASN A 115 -12.26 -7.56 -4.38
N VAL A 116 -12.86 -7.03 -3.31
CA VAL A 116 -13.30 -7.71 -2.09
C VAL A 116 -14.72 -7.23 -1.78
N GLY A 117 -15.55 -8.08 -1.19
CA GLY A 117 -16.94 -7.75 -0.84
C GLY A 117 -17.14 -7.44 0.65
N PHE A 118 -18.26 -7.93 1.21
CA PHE A 118 -18.56 -7.88 2.64
C PHE A 118 -17.40 -8.43 3.50
N ASP A 119 -16.92 -7.66 4.48
CA ASP A 119 -15.83 -8.06 5.39
C ASP A 119 -15.96 -7.37 6.76
N ILE A 120 -16.65 -8.04 7.69
CA ILE A 120 -16.79 -7.58 9.08
C ILE A 120 -15.54 -7.86 9.90
N ASN A 121 -14.81 -8.95 9.57
CA ASN A 121 -13.65 -9.36 10.34
C ASN A 121 -12.51 -8.36 10.25
N THR A 122 -12.29 -7.76 9.08
CA THR A 122 -11.29 -6.72 8.91
C THR A 122 -11.69 -5.44 9.65
N LEU A 123 -12.93 -4.97 9.54
CA LEU A 123 -13.38 -3.80 10.31
C LEU A 123 -13.19 -4.01 11.81
N TRP A 124 -13.53 -5.21 12.31
CA TRP A 124 -13.32 -5.57 13.70
C TRP A 124 -11.85 -5.51 14.08
N ALA A 125 -10.99 -6.23 13.36
CA ALA A 125 -9.57 -6.33 13.66
C ALA A 125 -8.84 -4.98 13.59
N TYR A 126 -9.23 -4.10 12.66
CA TYR A 126 -8.57 -2.82 12.43
C TYR A 126 -9.03 -1.72 13.37
N ARG A 127 -10.28 -1.77 13.86
CA ARG A 127 -10.89 -0.71 14.66
C ARG A 127 -11.58 -1.21 15.91
N PHE A 128 -12.65 -2.01 15.77
CA PHE A 128 -13.56 -2.28 16.89
C PHE A 128 -12.93 -3.12 18.01
N ASP A 129 -11.99 -4.01 17.70
CA ASP A 129 -11.29 -4.81 18.72
C ASP A 129 -10.56 -3.92 19.73
N TYR A 130 -9.89 -2.87 19.25
CA TYR A 130 -9.21 -1.89 20.09
C TYR A 130 -10.18 -1.18 21.04
N PHE A 131 -11.28 -0.66 20.51
CA PHE A 131 -12.27 0.06 21.30
C PHE A 131 -13.14 -0.85 22.18
N SER A 132 -13.33 -2.12 21.81
CA SER A 132 -13.97 -3.15 22.64
C SER A 132 -13.18 -3.37 23.93
N ASN A 133 -11.85 -3.40 23.83
CA ASN A 133 -10.98 -3.50 25.01
C ASN A 133 -11.11 -2.25 25.91
N LEU A 134 -11.11 -1.04 25.32
CA LEU A 134 -11.34 0.19 26.08
C LEU A 134 -12.71 0.23 26.75
N TYR A 135 -13.76 -0.24 26.07
CA TYR A 135 -15.12 -0.34 26.60
C TYR A 135 -15.16 -1.27 27.83
N LYS A 136 -14.60 -2.48 27.72
CA LYS A 136 -14.54 -3.47 28.81
C LYS A 136 -13.74 -2.97 30.02
N GLU A 137 -12.78 -2.08 29.79
CA GLU A 137 -11.97 -1.44 30.83
C GLU A 137 -12.59 -0.14 31.39
N ASN A 138 -13.77 0.28 30.93
CA ASN A 138 -14.41 1.57 31.25
C ASN A 138 -13.52 2.79 30.92
N LYS A 139 -12.80 2.74 29.79
CA LYS A 139 -11.91 3.80 29.29
C LYS A 139 -12.36 4.42 27.96
N LEU A 140 -13.51 4.00 27.46
CA LEU A 140 -14.11 4.55 26.24
C LEU A 140 -14.68 5.95 26.52
N LEU A 141 -14.40 6.91 25.65
CA LEU A 141 -14.89 8.29 25.73
C LEU A 141 -16.18 8.45 24.91
N ASP A 142 -16.96 9.49 25.23
CA ASP A 142 -18.16 9.82 24.45
C ASP A 142 -17.81 10.15 22.99
N SER A 143 -16.68 10.80 22.74
CA SER A 143 -16.18 11.07 21.39
C SER A 143 -15.81 9.79 20.62
N ASP A 144 -15.32 8.74 21.30
CA ASP A 144 -15.09 7.44 20.68
C ASP A 144 -16.43 6.80 20.28
N ILE A 145 -17.45 6.90 21.14
CA ILE A 145 -18.79 6.37 20.88
C ILE A 145 -19.40 7.03 19.64
N GLU A 146 -19.34 8.36 19.53
CA GLU A 146 -19.84 9.07 18.34
C GLU A 146 -19.11 8.64 17.07
N MET A 147 -17.78 8.59 17.12
CA MET A 147 -16.97 8.13 15.98
C MET A 147 -17.29 6.69 15.57
N LEU A 148 -17.45 5.78 16.54
CA LEU A 148 -17.74 4.37 16.26
C LEU A 148 -19.15 4.15 15.71
N LYS A 149 -20.15 4.93 16.16
CA LYS A 149 -21.50 4.92 15.58
C LYS A 149 -21.44 5.35 14.12
N GLU A 150 -20.77 6.46 13.84
CA GLU A 150 -20.58 6.98 12.49
C GLU A 150 -19.86 5.95 11.60
N LEU A 151 -18.78 5.37 12.10
CA LEU A 151 -18.01 4.33 11.41
C LEU A 151 -18.86 3.10 11.09
N LEU A 152 -19.64 2.61 12.07
CA LEU A 152 -20.50 1.44 11.89
C LEU A 152 -21.61 1.71 10.86
N GLU A 153 -22.20 2.90 10.89
CA GLU A 153 -23.22 3.33 9.94
C GLU A 153 -22.68 3.39 8.50
N GLU A 154 -21.49 3.95 8.30
CA GLU A 154 -20.81 3.97 6.98
C GLU A 154 -20.55 2.56 6.46
N ASN A 155 -20.19 1.62 7.35
CA ASN A 155 -19.96 0.23 6.97
C ASN A 155 -21.26 -0.51 6.66
N PHE A 156 -22.33 -0.32 7.43
CA PHE A 156 -23.65 -0.84 7.08
C PHE A 156 -24.10 -0.37 5.70
N ASN A 157 -23.98 0.92 5.41
CA ASN A 157 -24.32 1.47 4.10
C ASN A 157 -23.48 0.83 2.98
N GLY A 158 -22.17 0.69 3.17
CA GLY A 158 -21.29 0.05 2.19
C GLY A 158 -21.59 -1.44 1.98
N TRP A 159 -21.88 -2.18 3.05
CA TRP A 159 -22.23 -3.60 3.00
C TRP A 159 -23.58 -3.84 2.35
N ILE A 160 -24.59 -3.03 2.67
CA ILE A 160 -25.90 -3.11 2.03
C ILE A 160 -25.77 -2.85 0.53
N LEU A 161 -25.06 -1.79 0.14
CA LEU A 161 -24.83 -1.47 -1.27
C LEU A 161 -24.13 -2.62 -2.01
N PHE A 162 -23.10 -3.23 -1.42
CA PHE A 162 -22.44 -4.40 -2.00
C PHE A 162 -23.39 -5.59 -2.18
N LEU A 163 -24.17 -5.90 -1.16
CA LEU A 163 -25.09 -7.04 -1.19
C LEU A 163 -26.25 -6.80 -2.16
N GLU A 164 -26.71 -5.55 -2.33
CA GLU A 164 -27.67 -5.15 -3.37
C GLU A 164 -27.07 -5.30 -4.78
N GLU A 165 -25.89 -4.73 -5.02
CA GLU A 165 -25.18 -4.86 -6.30
C GLU A 165 -24.89 -6.33 -6.66
N LEU A 166 -24.67 -7.19 -5.65
CA LEU A 166 -24.51 -8.63 -5.84
C LEU A 166 -25.83 -9.37 -6.13
N ASP A 167 -26.91 -9.09 -5.39
CA ASP A 167 -28.24 -9.69 -5.61
C ASP A 167 -28.79 -9.34 -7.00
N GLU A 168 -28.51 -8.12 -7.47
CA GLU A 168 -28.98 -7.61 -8.76
C GLU A 168 -28.06 -7.97 -9.94
N ASN A 169 -26.92 -8.63 -9.70
CA ASN A 169 -25.86 -8.88 -10.68
C ASN A 169 -25.42 -7.58 -11.41
N ALA A 170 -25.21 -6.51 -10.65
CA ALA A 170 -24.81 -5.21 -11.18
C ALA A 170 -23.43 -5.25 -11.85
N GLU A 171 -23.14 -4.27 -12.70
CA GLU A 171 -21.83 -4.18 -13.38
C GLU A 171 -20.66 -4.10 -12.38
N ALA A 172 -20.87 -3.46 -11.23
CA ALA A 172 -19.86 -3.31 -10.17
C ALA A 172 -19.32 -4.63 -9.61
N ILE A 173 -20.09 -5.73 -9.68
CA ILE A 173 -19.64 -7.05 -9.20
C ILE A 173 -18.91 -7.87 -10.27
N GLU A 174 -18.90 -7.42 -11.54
CA GLU A 174 -18.42 -8.22 -12.67
C GLU A 174 -17.00 -8.77 -12.43
N PHE A 175 -16.14 -7.94 -11.84
CA PHE A 175 -14.74 -8.24 -11.58
C PHE A 175 -14.53 -9.45 -10.65
N ILE A 176 -15.44 -9.68 -9.70
CA ILE A 176 -15.36 -10.78 -8.72
C ILE A 176 -16.56 -11.73 -8.77
N ALA A 177 -17.48 -11.56 -9.72
CA ALA A 177 -18.73 -12.32 -9.81
C ALA A 177 -18.50 -13.83 -9.76
N LYS A 178 -17.51 -14.32 -10.53
CA LYS A 178 -17.15 -15.74 -10.57
C LYS A 178 -16.71 -16.29 -9.21
N ASN A 179 -16.07 -15.45 -8.40
CA ASN A 179 -15.54 -15.84 -7.09
C ASN A 179 -16.64 -15.88 -6.01
N LEU A 180 -17.81 -15.32 -6.31
CA LEU A 180 -18.95 -15.18 -5.40
C LEU A 180 -20.18 -15.99 -5.83
N GLU A 181 -20.05 -16.89 -6.83
CA GLU A 181 -21.16 -17.67 -7.40
C GLU A 181 -22.01 -18.41 -6.33
N TYR A 182 -21.38 -18.85 -5.25
CA TYR A 182 -22.04 -19.57 -4.14
C TYR A 182 -22.28 -18.71 -2.90
N TYR A 183 -22.13 -17.40 -3.00
CA TYR A 183 -22.39 -16.46 -1.92
C TYR A 183 -23.89 -16.12 -1.90
N ASP A 184 -24.58 -16.45 -0.79
CA ASP A 184 -26.02 -16.20 -0.65
C ASP A 184 -26.30 -14.71 -0.40
N ALA A 185 -26.24 -13.93 -1.47
CA ALA A 185 -26.39 -12.48 -1.44
C ALA A 185 -27.73 -12.07 -0.81
N LYS A 186 -28.82 -12.73 -1.21
CA LYS A 186 -30.17 -12.37 -0.77
C LYS A 186 -30.37 -12.54 0.72
N SER A 187 -30.04 -13.72 1.25
CA SER A 187 -30.19 -14.02 2.67
C SER A 187 -29.32 -13.10 3.53
N ASN A 188 -28.08 -12.87 3.09
CA ASN A 188 -27.16 -11.96 3.77
C ASN A 188 -27.66 -10.51 3.72
N LEU A 189 -28.19 -10.03 2.59
CA LEU A 189 -28.78 -8.69 2.45
C LEU A 189 -29.93 -8.47 3.42
N ASP A 190 -30.89 -9.39 3.46
CA ASP A 190 -32.06 -9.31 4.33
C ASP A 190 -31.65 -9.30 5.82
N PHE A 191 -30.65 -10.12 6.17
CA PHE A 191 -30.09 -10.14 7.53
C PHE A 191 -29.39 -8.82 7.89
N VAL A 192 -28.50 -8.32 7.03
CA VAL A 192 -27.75 -7.08 7.29
C VAL A 192 -28.69 -5.88 7.38
N LYS A 193 -29.72 -5.78 6.53
CA LYS A 193 -30.76 -4.73 6.63
C LYS A 193 -31.49 -4.77 7.98
N LYS A 194 -31.85 -5.96 8.46
CA LYS A 194 -32.49 -6.12 9.77
C LYS A 194 -31.57 -5.71 10.92
N GLU A 195 -30.28 -6.04 10.85
CA GLU A 195 -29.29 -5.60 11.82
C GLU A 195 -29.09 -4.08 11.78
N PHE A 196 -29.09 -3.49 10.59
CA PHE A 196 -29.00 -2.04 10.42
C PHE A 196 -30.22 -1.31 10.99
N ASP A 197 -31.44 -1.82 10.80
CA ASP A 197 -32.65 -1.26 11.40
C ASP A 197 -32.58 -1.26 12.94
N LYS A 198 -32.07 -2.34 13.55
CA LYS A 198 -31.84 -2.40 15.00
C LYS A 198 -30.82 -1.34 15.44
N PHE A 199 -29.74 -1.20 14.68
CA PHE A 199 -28.75 -0.15 14.93
C PHE A 199 -29.38 1.25 14.84
N LEU A 200 -30.20 1.53 13.82
CA LEU A 200 -30.84 2.85 13.67
C LEU A 200 -31.85 3.17 14.80
N GLN A 201 -32.52 2.15 15.36
CA GLN A 201 -33.45 2.31 16.48
C GLN A 201 -32.75 2.69 17.80
N ASP A 202 -31.58 2.12 18.07
CA ASP A 202 -30.76 2.42 19.25
C ASP A 202 -29.26 2.26 18.93
N LYS A 203 -28.68 3.30 18.31
CA LYS A 203 -27.29 3.26 17.81
C LYS A 203 -26.28 2.97 18.92
N GLU A 204 -26.48 3.58 20.09
CA GLU A 204 -25.54 3.44 21.20
C GLU A 204 -25.69 2.10 21.90
N GLY A 205 -26.93 1.65 22.19
CA GLY A 205 -27.17 0.35 22.78
C GLY A 205 -26.68 -0.79 21.89
N TYR A 206 -26.92 -0.70 20.58
CA TYR A 206 -26.42 -1.65 19.60
C TYR A 206 -24.88 -1.70 19.57
N LEU A 207 -24.23 -0.53 19.48
CA LEU A 207 -22.78 -0.44 19.50
C LEU A 207 -22.19 -1.05 20.78
N LYS A 208 -22.76 -0.73 21.94
CA LYS A 208 -22.32 -1.28 23.23
C LYS A 208 -22.48 -2.79 23.30
N ASN A 209 -23.57 -3.33 22.75
CA ASN A 209 -23.77 -4.77 22.63
C ASN A 209 -22.67 -5.40 21.73
N LEU A 210 -22.43 -4.85 20.54
CA LEU A 210 -21.36 -5.29 19.63
C LEU A 210 -19.97 -5.26 20.30
N LEU A 211 -19.62 -4.17 20.99
CA LEU A 211 -18.35 -4.05 21.70
C LEU A 211 -18.23 -5.04 22.87
N SER A 212 -19.35 -5.39 23.51
CA SER A 212 -19.39 -6.38 24.59
C SER A 212 -19.20 -7.81 24.07
N GLU A 213 -20.03 -8.22 23.11
CA GLU A 213 -20.09 -9.59 22.58
C GLU A 213 -18.90 -9.92 21.66
N GLY A 214 -18.35 -8.91 20.98
CA GLY A 214 -17.27 -9.09 20.01
C GLY A 214 -17.63 -10.04 18.88
N LYS A 215 -16.74 -10.99 18.57
CA LYS A 215 -16.96 -11.96 17.48
C LYS A 215 -18.13 -12.93 17.70
N SER A 216 -18.74 -12.94 18.89
CA SER A 216 -19.97 -13.68 19.16
C SER A 216 -21.24 -12.93 18.75
N HIS A 217 -21.12 -11.66 18.36
CA HIS A 217 -22.24 -10.83 17.92
C HIS A 217 -22.87 -11.37 16.64
N ALA A 218 -24.19 -11.17 16.49
CA ALA A 218 -24.96 -11.69 15.36
C ALA A 218 -24.41 -11.28 13.98
N LEU A 219 -23.83 -10.09 13.81
CA LEU A 219 -23.18 -9.69 12.54
C LEU A 219 -22.15 -10.71 12.03
N PHE A 220 -21.41 -11.37 12.92
CA PHE A 220 -20.35 -12.31 12.52
C PHE A 220 -20.88 -13.64 11.99
N THR A 221 -22.20 -13.84 11.95
CA THR A 221 -22.78 -14.99 11.27
C THR A 221 -22.83 -14.81 9.75
N VAL A 222 -22.74 -13.57 9.26
CA VAL A 222 -22.61 -13.28 7.83
C VAL A 222 -21.17 -13.63 7.42
N PRO A 223 -20.96 -14.56 6.47
CA PRO A 223 -19.62 -14.91 6.03
C PRO A 223 -18.99 -13.74 5.28
N ASP A 224 -17.68 -13.54 5.46
CA ASP A 224 -16.93 -12.63 4.60
C ASP A 224 -17.04 -13.10 3.13
N ALA A 225 -17.16 -12.14 2.22
CA ALA A 225 -17.18 -12.37 0.78
C ALA A 225 -15.77 -12.65 0.25
N GLU A 226 -15.17 -13.73 0.76
CA GLU A 226 -13.87 -14.21 0.33
C GLU A 226 -13.92 -14.75 -1.10
N GLN A 227 -12.83 -14.57 -1.85
CA GLN A 227 -12.71 -15.19 -3.17
C GLN A 227 -12.62 -16.71 -3.04
N ARG A 228 -13.64 -17.42 -3.53
CA ARG A 228 -13.68 -18.88 -3.48
C ARG A 228 -13.37 -19.47 -4.85
N LYS A 229 -12.32 -20.30 -4.89
CA LYS A 229 -11.97 -21.24 -5.98
C LYS A 229 -11.99 -20.61 -7.37
N ILE A 230 -10.86 -20.03 -7.75
CA ILE A 230 -10.75 -19.38 -9.06
C ILE A 230 -10.53 -20.40 -10.17
N THR A 231 -9.82 -21.50 -9.86
CA THR A 231 -9.48 -22.55 -10.81
C THR A 231 -9.82 -23.95 -10.30
N ASP A 232 -10.22 -24.83 -11.22
CA ASP A 232 -10.55 -26.23 -10.92
C ASP A 232 -9.35 -26.99 -10.36
N VAL A 233 -9.60 -27.96 -9.47
CA VAL A 233 -8.55 -28.75 -8.80
C VAL A 233 -7.67 -29.50 -9.80
N GLN A 234 -8.26 -30.10 -10.84
CA GLN A 234 -7.51 -30.85 -11.84
C GLN A 234 -6.57 -29.93 -12.63
N TRP A 235 -6.99 -28.70 -12.92
CA TRP A 235 -6.15 -27.69 -13.55
C TRP A 235 -4.94 -27.36 -12.68
N LYS A 236 -5.18 -27.08 -11.39
CA LYS A 236 -4.13 -26.72 -10.45
C LYS A 236 -3.09 -27.82 -10.27
N GLU A 237 -3.53 -29.08 -10.17
CA GLU A 237 -2.61 -30.23 -10.10
C GLU A 237 -1.72 -30.32 -11.35
N ASN A 238 -2.30 -30.14 -12.54
CA ASN A 238 -1.56 -30.16 -13.80
C ASN A 238 -0.56 -29.00 -13.91
N PHE A 239 -0.98 -27.80 -13.50
CA PHE A 239 -0.12 -26.61 -13.47
C PHE A 239 1.08 -26.81 -12.52
N ILE A 240 0.82 -27.22 -11.27
CA ILE A 240 1.88 -27.48 -10.28
C ILE A 240 2.86 -28.53 -10.83
N LYS A 241 2.35 -29.61 -11.42
CA LYS A 241 3.18 -30.66 -12.02
C LYS A 241 4.04 -30.13 -13.17
N LYS A 242 3.48 -29.29 -14.06
CA LYS A 242 4.19 -28.68 -15.20
C LYS A 242 5.37 -27.81 -14.74
N HIS A 243 5.17 -26.99 -13.71
CA HIS A 243 6.16 -25.99 -13.28
C HIS A 243 6.99 -26.42 -12.05
N GLN A 244 6.81 -27.66 -11.57
CA GLN A 244 7.47 -28.17 -10.35
C GLN A 244 9.01 -28.05 -10.40
N GLU A 245 9.61 -28.31 -11.57
CA GLU A 245 11.06 -28.21 -11.73
C GLU A 245 11.56 -26.77 -11.59
N PHE A 246 10.89 -25.80 -12.22
CA PHE A 246 11.20 -24.38 -12.09
C PHE A 246 11.13 -23.94 -10.63
N PHE A 247 10.05 -24.30 -9.92
CA PHE A 247 9.88 -23.97 -8.52
C PHE A 247 11.02 -24.55 -7.65
N ASN A 248 11.36 -25.82 -7.84
CA ASN A 248 12.45 -26.47 -7.12
C ASN A 248 13.82 -25.81 -7.39
N ARG A 249 14.10 -25.42 -8.65
CA ARG A 249 15.34 -24.72 -9.02
C ARG A 249 15.38 -23.34 -8.39
N SER A 250 14.29 -22.57 -8.47
CA SER A 250 14.16 -21.24 -7.87
C SER A 250 14.36 -21.26 -6.36
N PHE A 251 13.72 -22.20 -5.64
CA PHE A 251 13.91 -22.36 -4.20
C PHE A 251 15.38 -22.64 -3.83
N LYS A 252 16.02 -23.57 -4.54
CA LYS A 252 17.44 -23.89 -4.33
C LYS A 252 18.34 -22.70 -4.65
N ALA A 253 18.05 -21.96 -5.72
CA ALA A 253 18.79 -20.77 -6.12
C ALA A 253 18.68 -19.68 -5.04
N ASN A 254 17.48 -19.34 -4.59
CA ASN A 254 17.24 -18.36 -3.53
C ASN A 254 18.08 -18.68 -2.28
N LYS A 255 18.01 -19.93 -1.81
CA LYS A 255 18.75 -20.40 -0.65
C LYS A 255 20.26 -20.27 -0.87
N ASN A 256 20.77 -20.74 -2.01
CA ASN A 256 22.20 -20.74 -2.31
C ASN A 256 22.78 -19.33 -2.43
N PHE A 257 22.05 -18.42 -3.09
CA PHE A 257 22.46 -17.03 -3.20
C PHE A 257 22.52 -16.34 -1.84
N ASN A 258 21.45 -16.44 -1.04
CA ASN A 258 21.42 -15.76 0.26
C ASN A 258 22.43 -16.37 1.25
N LEU A 259 22.66 -17.69 1.24
CA LEU A 259 23.71 -18.31 2.04
C LEU A 259 25.12 -17.76 1.70
N ARG A 260 25.37 -17.46 0.43
CA ARG A 260 26.68 -16.96 -0.03
C ARG A 260 26.84 -15.46 0.21
N ASN A 261 25.81 -14.69 -0.14
CA ASN A 261 25.90 -13.25 -0.39
C ASN A 261 25.15 -12.39 0.64
N ASN A 262 24.12 -12.92 1.32
CA ASN A 262 23.29 -12.19 2.27
C ASN A 262 23.63 -12.55 3.72
N ARG A 263 24.91 -12.40 4.09
CA ARG A 263 25.41 -12.88 5.39
C ARG A 263 24.92 -12.01 6.55
N VAL A 264 24.78 -12.66 7.71
CA VAL A 264 24.49 -12.01 8.99
C VAL A 264 25.52 -10.91 9.29
N SER A 265 25.05 -9.70 9.59
CA SER A 265 25.92 -8.54 9.85
C SER A 265 26.45 -8.55 11.27
N PHE A 266 27.78 -8.67 11.42
CA PHE A 266 28.43 -8.56 12.73
C PHE A 266 28.24 -7.17 13.36
N LYS A 267 28.20 -6.12 12.53
CA LYS A 267 27.90 -4.75 12.99
C LYS A 267 26.51 -4.70 13.62
N GLU A 268 25.50 -5.28 12.96
CA GLU A 268 24.13 -5.31 13.47
C GLU A 268 24.03 -6.14 14.75
N ILE A 269 24.64 -7.33 14.81
CA ILE A 269 24.67 -8.13 16.04
C ILE A 269 25.30 -7.34 17.19
N LYS A 270 26.47 -6.73 16.96
CA LYS A 270 27.14 -5.92 17.98
C LYS A 270 26.25 -4.76 18.44
N ASN A 271 25.57 -4.09 17.53
CA ASN A 271 24.65 -3.01 17.86
C ASN A 271 23.47 -3.51 18.72
N ILE A 272 22.83 -4.63 18.34
CA ILE A 272 21.76 -5.25 19.14
C ILE A 272 22.24 -5.59 20.55
N LEU A 273 23.45 -6.14 20.70
CA LEU A 273 23.99 -6.55 22.01
C LEU A 273 24.49 -5.37 22.87
N THR A 274 24.79 -4.22 22.27
CA THR A 274 25.35 -3.05 22.98
C THR A 274 24.29 -2.05 23.46
N VAL A 275 23.00 -2.27 23.15
CA VAL A 275 21.91 -1.45 23.70
C VAL A 275 21.87 -1.61 25.23
N LYS A 276 22.22 -0.52 25.93
CA LYS A 276 22.42 -0.49 27.40
C LYS A 276 21.15 -0.30 28.21
N ASN A 277 20.09 0.28 27.64
CA ASN A 277 18.85 0.57 28.36
C ASN A 277 17.73 -0.39 27.95
N ILE A 278 17.39 -1.26 28.91
CA ILE A 278 16.35 -2.30 28.87
C ILE A 278 14.92 -1.69 28.96
N SER A 279 14.79 -0.37 29.06
CA SER A 279 13.51 0.32 29.31
C SER A 279 12.58 0.42 28.09
N ASP A 280 13.04 0.05 26.89
CA ASP A 280 12.18 -0.15 25.72
C ASP A 280 11.88 -1.67 25.60
N SER A 281 10.60 -2.03 25.49
CA SER A 281 9.96 -3.35 25.74
C SER A 281 10.53 -4.64 25.07
N GLU A 282 11.63 -4.59 24.33
CA GLU A 282 12.25 -5.74 23.66
C GLU A 282 13.66 -6.03 24.19
N SER A 283 13.80 -7.11 24.97
CA SER A 283 15.12 -7.59 25.40
C SER A 283 16.05 -7.84 24.20
N ASN A 284 17.36 -7.59 24.36
CA ASN A 284 18.36 -7.80 23.30
C ASN A 284 18.29 -9.22 22.69
N ILE A 285 17.91 -10.21 23.49
CA ILE A 285 17.67 -11.60 23.06
C ILE A 285 16.51 -11.69 22.06
N ARG A 286 15.37 -11.03 22.33
CA ARG A 286 14.22 -11.02 21.40
C ARG A 286 14.58 -10.33 20.10
N GLN A 287 15.28 -9.21 20.14
CA GLN A 287 15.71 -8.49 18.94
C GLN A 287 16.68 -9.33 18.09
N LEU A 288 17.64 -10.00 18.72
CA LEU A 288 18.55 -10.92 18.03
C LEU A 288 17.77 -12.11 17.44
N ALA A 289 16.83 -12.68 18.18
CA ALA A 289 15.99 -13.77 17.69
C ALA A 289 15.19 -13.35 16.44
N LYS A 290 14.59 -12.15 16.44
CA LYS A 290 13.91 -11.58 15.26
C LYS A 290 14.86 -11.40 14.08
N TYR A 291 16.04 -10.84 14.31
CA TYR A 291 17.05 -10.66 13.26
C TYR A 291 17.48 -12.00 12.64
N MET A 292 17.78 -13.00 13.46
CA MET A 292 18.14 -14.34 13.00
C MET A 292 16.97 -15.05 12.34
N TYR A 293 15.74 -14.82 12.79
CA TYR A 293 14.52 -15.32 12.17
C TYR A 293 14.32 -14.74 10.75
N ASN A 294 14.52 -13.43 10.58
CA ASN A 294 14.44 -12.80 9.26
C ASN A 294 15.59 -13.22 8.34
N TYR A 295 16.80 -13.44 8.88
CA TYR A 295 17.86 -14.10 8.11
C TYR A 295 17.43 -15.49 7.66
N LYS A 296 16.88 -16.33 8.55
CA LYS A 296 16.35 -17.65 8.19
C LYS A 296 15.28 -17.54 7.10
N LYS A 297 14.35 -16.58 7.19
CA LYS A 297 13.33 -16.32 6.16
C LYS A 297 13.95 -15.98 4.81
N SER A 298 15.01 -15.18 4.77
CA SER A 298 15.74 -14.88 3.52
C SER A 298 16.29 -16.14 2.83
N LEU A 299 16.65 -17.17 3.60
CA LEU A 299 17.18 -18.42 3.06
C LEU A 299 16.08 -19.35 2.57
N ILE A 300 15.02 -19.51 3.37
CA ILE A 300 14.00 -20.54 3.13
C ILE A 300 12.81 -20.04 2.34
N ALA A 301 12.62 -18.72 2.20
CA ALA A 301 11.44 -18.12 1.56
C ALA A 301 10.15 -18.86 1.94
N PRO A 302 9.67 -18.76 3.20
CA PRO A 302 8.70 -19.70 3.77
C PRO A 302 7.45 -19.88 2.92
N ASP A 303 6.97 -18.78 2.34
CA ASP A 303 5.76 -18.75 1.54
C ASP A 303 5.96 -19.44 0.16
N PHE A 304 7.19 -19.74 -0.27
CA PHE A 304 7.49 -20.29 -1.59
C PHE A 304 6.83 -21.65 -1.82
N MET A 305 6.89 -22.54 -0.83
CA MET A 305 6.28 -23.88 -0.89
C MET A 305 4.75 -23.85 -0.93
N ASP A 306 4.23 -22.76 -0.42
CA ASP A 306 2.84 -22.44 -0.25
C ASP A 306 2.21 -22.04 -1.61
N ARG A 307 3.02 -21.46 -2.52
CA ARG A 307 2.65 -21.15 -3.93
C ARG A 307 2.62 -22.36 -4.86
N ILE A 308 3.20 -23.49 -4.44
CA ILE A 308 3.13 -24.75 -5.18
C ILE A 308 2.08 -25.70 -4.60
N ALA A 309 1.36 -25.26 -3.57
CA ALA A 309 0.27 -26.01 -2.99
C ALA A 309 -1.02 -25.83 -3.82
N ILE A 310 -1.95 -26.76 -3.68
CA ILE A 310 -3.22 -26.77 -4.43
C ILE A 310 -4.12 -25.54 -4.16
N ASN A 311 -3.80 -24.77 -3.12
CA ASN A 311 -4.49 -23.55 -2.70
C ASN A 311 -3.71 -22.27 -3.03
N TYR A 312 -2.77 -22.31 -3.99
CA TYR A 312 -2.01 -21.12 -4.41
C TYR A 312 -2.91 -19.94 -4.83
N ASP A 313 -4.11 -20.24 -5.36
CA ASP A 313 -5.13 -19.29 -5.82
C ASP A 313 -5.85 -18.58 -4.67
N LYS A 314 -5.54 -18.93 -3.41
CA LYS A 314 -6.08 -18.32 -2.19
C LYS A 314 -5.07 -17.49 -1.43
N PHE A 315 -3.88 -17.26 -2.00
CA PHE A 315 -2.82 -16.47 -1.36
C PHE A 315 -3.16 -14.99 -1.28
N LYS A 316 -3.99 -14.52 -2.20
CA LYS A 316 -4.43 -13.15 -2.33
C LYS A 316 -5.94 -13.09 -2.26
N SER A 317 -6.44 -12.03 -1.64
CA SER A 317 -7.86 -11.74 -1.58
C SER A 317 -8.35 -10.98 -2.81
N ALA A 318 -7.44 -10.36 -3.57
CA ALA A 318 -7.74 -9.64 -4.81
C ALA A 318 -7.39 -10.52 -6.04
N PRO A 319 -7.97 -10.25 -7.22
CA PRO A 319 -7.55 -10.88 -8.48
C PRO A 319 -6.12 -10.47 -8.88
N SER A 320 -5.48 -11.21 -9.77
CA SER A 320 -4.13 -10.87 -10.24
C SER A 320 -4.11 -9.56 -11.04
N LEU A 321 -2.94 -8.93 -11.17
CA LEU A 321 -2.78 -7.77 -12.05
C LEU A 321 -3.20 -8.09 -13.50
N HIS A 322 -2.97 -9.31 -14.00
CA HIS A 322 -3.47 -9.69 -15.33
C HIS A 322 -4.99 -9.56 -15.42
N THR A 323 -5.74 -10.10 -14.45
CA THR A 323 -7.20 -10.00 -14.42
C THR A 323 -7.68 -8.56 -14.28
N HIS A 324 -7.00 -7.73 -13.45
CA HIS A 324 -7.28 -6.29 -13.36
C HIS A 324 -7.14 -5.61 -14.74
N LEU A 325 -6.11 -5.96 -15.51
CA LEU A 325 -5.86 -5.39 -16.83
C LEU A 325 -6.83 -5.89 -17.89
N GLU A 326 -7.20 -7.17 -17.88
CA GLU A 326 -8.22 -7.68 -18.81
C GLU A 326 -9.58 -7.01 -18.57
N HIS A 327 -9.93 -6.78 -17.30
CA HIS A 327 -11.13 -6.03 -16.95
C HIS A 327 -11.07 -4.56 -17.40
N LEU A 328 -9.93 -3.88 -17.19
CA LEU A 328 -9.70 -2.53 -17.71
C LEU A 328 -9.84 -2.48 -19.24
N LYS A 329 -9.22 -3.41 -19.96
CA LYS A 329 -9.31 -3.48 -21.43
C LYS A 329 -10.75 -3.66 -21.88
N LYS A 330 -11.51 -4.54 -21.22
CA LYS A 330 -12.93 -4.73 -21.50
C LYS A 330 -13.71 -3.43 -21.34
N TRP A 331 -13.49 -2.72 -20.23
CA TRP A 331 -14.14 -1.44 -19.96
C TRP A 331 -13.76 -0.36 -20.99
N VAL A 332 -12.48 -0.22 -21.33
CA VAL A 332 -12.03 0.75 -22.35
C VAL A 332 -12.63 0.42 -23.72
N SER A 333 -12.72 -0.85 -24.08
CA SER A 333 -13.29 -1.30 -25.37
C SER A 333 -14.81 -1.19 -25.44
N SER A 334 -15.53 -1.16 -24.30
CA SER A 334 -16.99 -1.03 -24.28
C SER A 334 -17.48 0.42 -24.37
N ARG A 335 -16.57 1.41 -24.31
CA ARG A 335 -16.90 2.84 -24.45
C ARG A 335 -17.45 3.11 -25.86
N ASN A 336 -18.66 3.67 -25.94
CA ASN A 336 -19.33 4.01 -27.20
C ASN A 336 -18.67 5.24 -27.89
N GLU A 337 -19.08 5.57 -29.12
CA GLU A 337 -18.48 6.67 -29.90
C GLU A 337 -18.52 8.03 -29.17
N GLU A 338 -19.62 8.38 -28.47
CA GLU A 338 -19.72 9.62 -27.66
C GLU A 338 -18.77 9.63 -26.46
N ARG A 339 -18.61 8.50 -25.75
CA ARG A 339 -17.65 8.35 -24.65
C ARG A 339 -16.21 8.21 -25.16
N SER A 340 -16.00 7.82 -26.42
CA SER A 340 -14.66 7.60 -26.97
C SER A 340 -13.85 8.89 -27.11
N GLU A 341 -14.50 10.06 -27.24
CA GLU A 341 -13.86 11.38 -27.28
C GLU A 341 -13.57 11.97 -25.87
N GLN A 342 -14.23 11.46 -24.82
CA GLN A 342 -14.00 11.89 -23.45
C GLN A 342 -12.74 11.19 -22.89
N PRO A 343 -11.80 11.93 -22.25
CA PRO A 343 -10.63 11.30 -21.64
C PRO A 343 -11.06 10.46 -20.42
N TYR A 344 -10.29 9.42 -20.11
CA TYR A 344 -10.54 8.61 -18.91
C TYR A 344 -9.38 8.64 -17.91
N PHE A 345 -9.70 8.47 -16.63
CA PHE A 345 -8.75 8.27 -15.54
C PHE A 345 -9.05 6.92 -14.88
N ALA A 346 -8.12 5.96 -15.01
CA ALA A 346 -8.23 4.64 -14.42
C ALA A 346 -7.25 4.49 -13.27
N LEU A 347 -7.75 4.25 -12.06
CA LEU A 347 -6.96 3.94 -10.87
C LEU A 347 -6.92 2.42 -10.64
N LEU A 348 -5.71 1.85 -10.61
CA LEU A 348 -5.47 0.44 -10.32
C LEU A 348 -4.51 0.34 -9.12
N HIS A 349 -4.97 -0.27 -8.02
CA HIS A 349 -4.15 -0.56 -6.84
C HIS A 349 -4.06 -2.08 -6.70
N VAL A 350 -2.90 -2.62 -7.03
CA VAL A 350 -2.67 -4.07 -7.14
C VAL A 350 -1.66 -4.53 -6.10
N ASP A 351 -1.82 -5.75 -5.61
CA ASP A 351 -1.06 -6.25 -4.45
C ASP A 351 -0.15 -7.44 -4.78
N ASP A 352 0.01 -7.81 -6.05
CA ASP A 352 0.85 -8.94 -6.47
C ASP A 352 2.29 -8.85 -5.93
N VAL A 353 2.84 -7.63 -5.78
CA VAL A 353 4.18 -7.39 -5.23
C VAL A 353 4.21 -7.42 -3.69
N HIS A 354 3.09 -7.14 -3.02
CA HIS A 354 2.95 -7.14 -1.56
C HIS A 354 3.02 -8.57 -0.99
N SER A 355 3.56 -8.73 0.23
CA SER A 355 3.71 -10.06 0.84
C SER A 355 2.37 -10.68 1.29
N PRO A 356 2.08 -11.95 1.00
CA PRO A 356 2.89 -12.87 0.20
C PRO A 356 2.82 -12.53 -1.30
N ALA A 357 3.98 -12.26 -1.93
CA ALA A 357 4.05 -11.80 -3.32
C ALA A 357 3.66 -12.89 -4.35
N MET A 358 2.83 -12.60 -5.34
CA MET A 358 2.50 -13.50 -6.44
C MET A 358 3.23 -13.05 -7.71
N PHE A 359 3.66 -14.00 -8.53
CA PHE A 359 4.54 -13.74 -9.69
C PHE A 359 4.07 -14.41 -10.97
N PHE A 360 2.80 -14.79 -11.02
CA PHE A 360 2.12 -15.31 -12.20
C PHE A 360 0.63 -15.05 -12.04
N SER A 361 -0.12 -15.11 -13.14
CA SER A 361 -1.57 -14.92 -13.19
C SER A 361 -2.30 -16.10 -12.53
N TYR A 362 -2.34 -16.14 -11.20
CA TYR A 362 -2.83 -17.27 -10.39
C TYR A 362 -4.34 -17.56 -10.51
N ASP A 363 -5.07 -16.66 -11.12
CA ASP A 363 -6.49 -16.74 -11.44
C ASP A 363 -6.77 -16.97 -12.93
N CYS A 364 -5.73 -17.22 -13.73
CA CYS A 364 -5.82 -17.46 -15.17
C CYS A 364 -5.60 -18.93 -15.54
N THR A 365 -6.30 -19.41 -16.57
CA THR A 365 -6.14 -20.75 -17.14
C THR A 365 -5.62 -20.74 -18.58
N ASP A 366 -5.34 -19.57 -19.14
CA ASP A 366 -4.73 -19.46 -20.46
C ASP A 366 -3.24 -19.87 -20.39
N THR A 367 -2.95 -21.01 -21.00
CA THR A 367 -1.59 -21.56 -21.05
C THR A 367 -0.60 -20.66 -21.75
N ALA A 368 -1.00 -19.91 -22.77
CA ALA A 368 -0.07 -19.04 -23.50
C ALA A 368 0.38 -17.86 -22.64
N VAL A 369 -0.56 -17.28 -21.89
CA VAL A 369 -0.29 -16.21 -20.91
C VAL A 369 0.67 -16.71 -19.82
N LEU A 370 0.38 -17.88 -19.24
CA LEU A 370 1.22 -18.46 -18.19
C LEU A 370 2.58 -18.90 -18.73
N ASP A 371 2.67 -19.48 -19.93
CA ASP A 371 3.94 -19.92 -20.50
C ASP A 371 4.87 -18.73 -20.78
N GLU A 372 4.35 -17.61 -21.30
CA GLU A 372 5.14 -16.38 -21.46
C GLU A 372 5.64 -15.84 -20.12
N GLU A 373 4.81 -15.89 -19.06
CA GLU A 373 5.22 -15.47 -17.71
C GLU A 373 6.38 -16.32 -17.20
N PHE A 374 6.25 -17.66 -17.25
CA PHE A 374 7.32 -18.55 -16.79
C PHE A 374 8.58 -18.46 -17.67
N GLU A 375 8.44 -18.22 -18.98
CA GLU A 375 9.60 -17.95 -19.84
C GLU A 375 10.37 -16.69 -19.41
N ALA A 376 9.66 -15.62 -19.03
CA ALA A 376 10.28 -14.40 -18.51
C ALA A 376 11.01 -14.67 -17.19
N LEU A 377 10.40 -15.44 -16.28
CA LEU A 377 11.01 -15.83 -15.00
C LEU A 377 12.25 -16.73 -15.19
N GLU A 378 12.21 -17.67 -16.11
CA GLU A 378 13.33 -18.54 -16.48
C GLU A 378 14.51 -17.72 -17.02
N LYS A 379 14.23 -16.78 -17.92
CA LYS A 379 15.23 -15.83 -18.44
C LYS A 379 15.86 -15.02 -17.31
N PHE A 380 15.04 -14.49 -16.41
CA PHE A 380 15.51 -13.72 -15.27
C PHE A 380 16.42 -14.56 -14.38
N LEU A 381 15.97 -15.75 -13.95
CA LEU A 381 16.75 -16.68 -13.12
C LEU A 381 18.10 -17.02 -13.74
N ALA A 382 18.13 -17.25 -15.07
CA ALA A 382 19.36 -17.54 -15.81
C ALA A 382 20.30 -16.33 -15.93
N SER A 383 19.77 -15.11 -15.90
CA SER A 383 20.53 -13.87 -16.01
C SER A 383 21.16 -13.40 -14.67
N LEU A 384 20.73 -13.97 -13.55
CA LEU A 384 21.15 -13.51 -12.23
C LEU A 384 22.66 -13.59 -12.02
N PRO A 385 23.29 -12.52 -11.52
CA PRO A 385 24.72 -12.52 -11.27
C PRO A 385 25.05 -13.37 -10.04
N LYS A 386 26.28 -13.88 -9.98
CA LYS A 386 26.74 -14.76 -8.88
C LYS A 386 26.63 -14.13 -7.48
N ASN A 387 26.64 -12.80 -7.41
CA ASN A 387 26.54 -12.00 -6.18
C ASN A 387 25.10 -11.60 -5.81
N TYR A 388 24.08 -12.13 -6.50
CA TYR A 388 22.67 -11.87 -6.16
C TYR A 388 22.38 -12.14 -4.67
N LYS A 389 21.53 -11.30 -4.07
CA LYS A 389 21.01 -11.43 -2.70
C LYS A 389 19.63 -10.78 -2.62
N GLY A 390 18.81 -11.27 -1.69
CA GLY A 390 17.43 -10.83 -1.51
C GLY A 390 16.42 -11.90 -1.88
N SER A 391 15.17 -11.50 -2.08
CA SER A 391 14.03 -12.41 -2.25
C SER A 391 13.70 -12.67 -3.72
N LEU A 392 13.96 -13.89 -4.22
CA LEU A 392 13.58 -14.22 -5.61
C LEU A 392 12.08 -14.12 -5.86
N THR A 393 11.23 -14.42 -4.89
CA THR A 393 9.77 -14.30 -5.07
C THR A 393 9.34 -12.85 -5.25
N TYR A 394 10.03 -11.91 -4.60
CA TYR A 394 9.78 -10.50 -4.73
C TYR A 394 10.28 -9.96 -6.08
N ASP A 395 11.50 -10.34 -6.49
CA ASP A 395 12.01 -9.91 -7.79
C ASP A 395 11.20 -10.56 -8.94
N TYR A 396 10.72 -11.79 -8.79
CA TYR A 396 9.80 -12.43 -9.73
C TYR A 396 8.44 -11.72 -9.82
N SER A 397 7.88 -11.20 -8.72
CA SER A 397 6.60 -10.48 -8.78
C SER A 397 6.74 -9.13 -9.49
N ILE A 398 7.91 -8.48 -9.40
CA ILE A 398 8.23 -7.30 -10.20
C ILE A 398 8.36 -7.67 -11.69
N ILE A 399 9.01 -8.79 -12.03
CA ILE A 399 9.09 -9.27 -13.43
C ILE A 399 7.69 -9.53 -13.99
N TYR A 400 6.82 -10.18 -13.22
CA TYR A 400 5.43 -10.42 -13.57
C TYR A 400 4.67 -9.11 -13.82
N MET A 401 4.78 -8.17 -12.88
CA MET A 401 4.17 -6.85 -12.99
C MET A 401 4.66 -6.09 -14.24
N ASP A 402 5.96 -6.09 -14.49
CA ASP A 402 6.61 -5.47 -15.64
C ASP A 402 6.09 -6.05 -16.97
N LEU A 403 5.93 -7.38 -17.05
CA LEU A 403 5.37 -8.07 -18.20
C LEU A 403 3.89 -7.73 -18.41
N CYS A 404 3.09 -7.68 -17.36
CA CYS A 404 1.68 -7.28 -17.43
C CYS A 404 1.53 -5.84 -17.95
N ILE A 405 2.33 -4.90 -17.45
CA ILE A 405 2.33 -3.50 -17.92
C ILE A 405 2.79 -3.44 -19.39
N LYS A 406 3.79 -4.22 -19.79
CA LYS A 406 4.20 -4.34 -21.19
C LYS A 406 3.03 -4.81 -22.07
N ARG A 407 2.30 -5.85 -21.67
CA ARG A 407 1.12 -6.36 -22.41
C ARG A 407 0.03 -5.30 -22.55
N LEU A 408 -0.21 -4.49 -21.51
CA LEU A 408 -1.13 -3.36 -21.59
C LEU A 408 -0.67 -2.34 -22.64
N VAL A 409 0.62 -1.97 -22.63
CA VAL A 409 1.16 -0.99 -23.60
C VAL A 409 1.10 -1.53 -25.02
N ASP A 410 1.40 -2.81 -25.24
CA ASP A 410 1.31 -3.44 -26.55
C ASP A 410 -0.14 -3.47 -27.05
N TRP A 411 -1.10 -3.75 -26.15
CA TRP A 411 -2.53 -3.65 -26.47
C TRP A 411 -2.96 -2.22 -26.81
N LEU A 412 -2.58 -1.22 -26.01
CA LEU A 412 -2.87 0.20 -26.29
C LEU A 412 -2.34 0.64 -27.67
N LYS A 413 -1.17 0.14 -28.07
CA LYS A 413 -0.60 0.41 -29.41
C LYS A 413 -1.40 -0.28 -30.51
N ALA A 414 -1.80 -1.53 -30.31
CA ALA A 414 -2.61 -2.28 -31.27
C ALA A 414 -3.98 -1.61 -31.49
N GLU A 415 -4.56 -1.05 -30.43
CA GLU A 415 -5.82 -0.29 -30.48
C GLU A 415 -5.66 1.17 -30.93
N GLY A 416 -4.44 1.63 -31.23
CA GLY A 416 -4.18 3.03 -31.61
C GLY A 416 -4.42 4.06 -30.50
N ARG A 417 -4.45 3.64 -29.23
CA ARG A 417 -4.77 4.47 -28.05
C ARG A 417 -3.54 4.92 -27.25
N TYR A 418 -2.37 4.34 -27.52
CA TYR A 418 -1.14 4.62 -26.76
C TYR A 418 -0.72 6.09 -26.80
N ASP A 419 -0.89 6.74 -27.95
CA ASP A 419 -0.44 8.12 -28.18
C ASP A 419 -1.19 9.12 -27.28
N ASP A 420 -2.45 8.83 -26.97
CA ASP A 420 -3.32 9.64 -26.12
C ASP A 420 -3.38 9.15 -24.67
N THR A 421 -2.49 8.24 -24.24
CA THR A 421 -2.53 7.64 -22.90
C THR A 421 -1.26 7.92 -22.11
N THR A 422 -1.44 8.55 -20.94
CA THR A 422 -0.42 8.71 -19.91
C THR A 422 -0.46 7.54 -18.93
N ILE A 423 0.67 6.89 -18.71
CA ILE A 423 0.80 5.82 -17.73
C ILE A 423 1.62 6.33 -16.56
N VAL A 424 1.07 6.19 -15.36
CA VAL A 424 1.72 6.55 -14.10
C VAL A 424 1.94 5.28 -13.28
N ILE A 425 3.15 5.07 -12.77
CA ILE A 425 3.49 3.97 -11.86
C ILE A 425 4.05 4.56 -10.57
N THR A 426 3.41 4.22 -9.47
CA THR A 426 3.87 4.54 -8.11
C THR A 426 3.62 3.36 -7.18
N ALA A 427 4.07 3.49 -5.93
CA ALA A 427 3.64 2.61 -4.84
C ALA A 427 2.93 3.42 -3.76
N ASP A 428 2.16 2.76 -2.92
CA ASP A 428 1.65 3.34 -1.69
C ASP A 428 2.77 3.46 -0.65
N HIS A 429 3.50 2.38 -0.39
CA HIS A 429 4.66 2.32 0.49
C HIS A 429 5.69 1.31 -0.04
N GLY A 430 6.82 1.21 0.64
CA GLY A 430 7.81 0.15 0.41
C GLY A 430 7.62 -0.99 1.39
N PHE A 431 8.55 -1.94 1.39
CA PHE A 431 8.55 -3.07 2.32
C PHE A 431 9.90 -3.76 2.50
N SER A 432 10.30 -4.07 3.74
CA SER A 432 11.60 -4.72 3.99
C SER A 432 11.62 -6.25 3.71
N PHE A 433 10.68 -6.75 2.89
CA PHE A 433 10.53 -8.18 2.54
C PHE A 433 11.41 -8.65 1.37
N SER A 434 12.15 -7.73 0.74
CA SER A 434 13.24 -8.12 -0.14
C SER A 434 14.41 -8.78 0.61
N TYR A 435 14.44 -8.69 1.94
CA TYR A 435 15.49 -9.22 2.83
C TYR A 435 16.92 -8.77 2.50
N ASP A 436 17.08 -7.70 1.73
CA ASP A 436 18.39 -7.14 1.45
C ASP A 436 18.31 -5.60 1.52
N PRO A 437 18.76 -5.04 2.66
CA PRO A 437 19.42 -5.71 3.79
C PRO A 437 18.47 -6.56 4.65
N ILE A 438 19.04 -7.51 5.39
CA ILE A 438 18.29 -8.20 6.47
C ILE A 438 18.03 -7.20 7.59
N ARG A 439 16.76 -7.06 7.99
CA ARG A 439 16.31 -6.20 9.10
C ARG A 439 15.77 -7.05 10.25
N LYS A 440 15.84 -6.53 11.47
CA LYS A 440 15.18 -7.13 12.64
C LYS A 440 13.66 -6.94 12.64
N ASN A 441 13.19 -5.82 12.09
CA ASN A 441 11.78 -5.49 11.93
C ASN A 441 11.51 -5.27 10.45
N SER A 442 10.50 -5.95 9.90
CA SER A 442 10.10 -5.77 8.50
C SER A 442 9.08 -4.64 8.32
N VAL A 443 8.40 -4.27 9.40
CA VAL A 443 7.30 -3.27 9.42
C VAL A 443 7.42 -2.34 10.63
N HIS A 444 6.63 -1.27 10.66
CA HIS A 444 6.50 -0.32 11.77
C HIS A 444 7.83 0.29 12.28
N ASN A 445 8.74 0.53 11.35
CA ASN A 445 10.04 1.18 11.56
C ASN A 445 10.24 2.23 10.46
N PHE A 446 11.31 3.02 10.53
CA PHE A 446 11.57 4.11 9.59
C PHE A 446 12.62 3.79 8.52
N TYR A 447 13.01 2.53 8.31
CA TYR A 447 13.99 2.17 7.28
C TYR A 447 13.50 2.55 5.88
N ASP A 448 14.40 3.07 5.05
CA ASP A 448 14.13 3.57 3.69
C ASP A 448 13.34 2.57 2.83
N GLU A 449 13.62 1.29 3.01
CA GLU A 449 12.97 0.18 2.32
C GLU A 449 11.45 0.19 2.48
N ASN A 450 10.91 0.80 3.54
CA ASN A 450 9.47 0.89 3.79
C ASN A 450 8.82 2.18 3.24
N TYR A 451 9.60 3.15 2.76
CA TYR A 451 9.07 4.47 2.37
C TYR A 451 9.56 4.94 1.00
N ARG A 452 10.75 4.52 0.54
CA ARG A 452 11.27 4.97 -0.75
C ARG A 452 10.59 4.23 -1.89
N ILE A 453 9.65 4.91 -2.52
CA ILE A 453 8.74 4.40 -3.55
C ILE A 453 9.11 4.97 -4.93
N PRO A 454 8.79 4.29 -6.03
CA PRO A 454 8.90 4.88 -7.35
C PRO A 454 7.78 5.89 -7.60
N TYR A 455 8.05 6.85 -8.48
CA TYR A 455 7.04 7.65 -9.15
C TYR A 455 7.52 7.92 -10.57
N ILE A 456 6.81 7.36 -11.55
CA ILE A 456 7.18 7.31 -12.96
C ILE A 456 5.97 7.73 -13.78
N ILE A 457 6.16 8.67 -14.70
CA ILE A 457 5.16 9.08 -15.70
C ILE A 457 5.77 8.88 -17.08
N PHE A 458 5.08 8.12 -17.94
CA PHE A 458 5.49 7.97 -19.34
C PHE A 458 4.30 7.86 -20.30
N ASP A 459 4.50 8.39 -21.50
CA ASP A 459 3.62 8.38 -22.67
C ASP A 459 4.45 8.60 -23.95
N LYS A 460 3.82 8.80 -25.10
CA LYS A 460 4.51 9.03 -26.38
C LYS A 460 5.38 10.30 -26.41
N ASP A 461 4.96 11.37 -25.75
CA ASP A 461 5.59 12.70 -25.76
C ASP A 461 6.47 12.95 -24.53
N SER A 462 6.50 12.00 -23.59
CA SER A 462 7.32 12.09 -22.40
C SER A 462 8.78 12.33 -22.76
N LYS A 463 9.34 13.36 -22.14
CA LYS A 463 10.77 13.67 -22.20
C LYS A 463 11.44 13.16 -20.94
N TYR A 464 12.68 12.72 -21.08
CA TYR A 464 13.53 12.39 -19.94
C TYR A 464 13.59 13.57 -18.97
N ASN A 465 13.07 13.37 -17.75
CA ASN A 465 13.16 14.34 -16.68
C ASN A 465 13.31 13.62 -15.33
N LYS A 466 14.54 13.56 -14.84
CA LYS A 466 14.85 12.96 -13.54
C LYS A 466 14.73 14.01 -12.44
N ILE A 467 13.83 13.77 -11.49
CA ILE A 467 13.61 14.60 -10.31
C ILE A 467 14.48 14.06 -9.16
N GLU A 468 15.54 14.80 -8.81
CA GLU A 468 16.53 14.39 -7.78
C GLU A 468 16.28 14.96 -6.38
N LYS A 469 15.36 15.92 -6.27
CA LYS A 469 14.97 16.52 -4.98
C LYS A 469 14.19 15.53 -4.12
N PHE A 470 14.23 15.73 -2.80
CA PHE A 470 13.34 14.98 -1.92
C PHE A 470 11.90 15.28 -2.29
N SER A 471 11.10 14.23 -2.38
CA SER A 471 9.69 14.30 -2.70
C SER A 471 8.92 13.35 -1.81
N SER A 472 7.63 13.58 -1.68
CA SER A 472 6.73 12.79 -0.86
C SER A 472 5.46 12.44 -1.61
N SER A 473 4.73 11.40 -1.17
CA SER A 473 3.48 11.00 -1.80
C SER A 473 2.44 12.12 -1.88
N VAL A 474 2.47 13.12 -0.98
CA VAL A 474 1.63 14.32 -1.11
C VAL A 474 1.89 15.12 -2.40
N ASP A 475 3.10 15.06 -2.95
CA ASP A 475 3.48 15.81 -4.16
C ASP A 475 2.99 15.13 -5.46
N ILE A 476 2.47 13.90 -5.40
CA ILE A 476 2.10 13.10 -6.59
C ILE A 476 0.96 13.73 -7.38
N ILE A 477 -0.14 14.08 -6.71
CA ILE A 477 -1.31 14.71 -7.35
C ILE A 477 -0.95 16.03 -8.03
N PRO A 478 -0.36 17.04 -7.34
CA PRO A 478 -0.04 18.30 -8.00
C PRO A 478 0.97 18.14 -9.14
N THR A 479 1.90 17.18 -9.03
CA THR A 479 2.83 16.89 -10.13
C THR A 479 2.12 16.29 -11.35
N LEU A 480 1.16 15.39 -11.14
CA LEU A 480 0.38 14.79 -12.22
C LEU A 480 -0.51 15.82 -12.91
N LEU A 481 -1.20 16.68 -12.14
CA LEU A 481 -2.03 17.74 -12.69
C LEU A 481 -1.20 18.71 -13.54
N ASP A 482 -0.04 19.16 -13.03
CA ASP A 482 0.89 20.04 -13.75
C ASP A 482 1.44 19.37 -15.03
N TYR A 483 1.83 18.09 -14.95
CA TYR A 483 2.30 17.32 -16.10
C TYR A 483 1.24 17.27 -17.22
N LEU A 484 -0.03 17.11 -16.86
CA LEU A 484 -1.16 17.06 -17.81
C LEU A 484 -1.63 18.46 -18.26
N GLY A 485 -1.06 19.53 -17.72
CA GLY A 485 -1.53 20.91 -17.96
C GLY A 485 -2.93 21.18 -17.40
N LEU A 486 -3.35 20.42 -16.39
CA LEU A 486 -4.63 20.59 -15.71
C LEU A 486 -4.51 21.64 -14.59
N PRO A 487 -5.57 22.42 -14.30
CA PRO A 487 -5.55 23.37 -13.19
C PRO A 487 -5.23 22.69 -11.86
N GLU A 488 -4.52 23.40 -10.98
CA GLU A 488 -4.32 22.99 -9.58
C GLU A 488 -5.69 22.84 -8.87
N ALA A 489 -5.74 22.06 -7.80
CA ALA A 489 -6.95 21.88 -7.00
C ALA A 489 -6.82 22.52 -5.63
N ASP A 490 -7.95 22.87 -5.04
CA ASP A 490 -8.01 23.37 -3.67
C ASP A 490 -7.57 22.29 -2.67
N ASN A 491 -7.07 22.71 -1.51
CA ASN A 491 -6.69 21.84 -0.38
C ASN A 491 -5.56 20.83 -0.66
N ILE A 492 -4.80 20.99 -1.75
CA ILE A 492 -3.56 20.25 -2.00
C ILE A 492 -2.47 20.72 -1.01
N ARG A 493 -1.81 19.79 -0.29
CA ARG A 493 -0.66 20.11 0.59
C ARG A 493 0.69 19.94 -0.10
N GLY A 494 0.76 19.04 -1.09
CA GLY A 494 1.96 18.85 -1.90
C GLY A 494 2.24 20.02 -2.83
N ARG A 495 3.33 19.92 -3.59
CA ARG A 495 3.62 20.83 -4.70
C ARG A 495 4.11 20.06 -5.92
N SER A 496 3.90 20.61 -7.10
CA SER A 496 4.41 20.00 -8.33
C SER A 496 5.92 19.87 -8.27
N LEU A 497 6.42 18.67 -8.57
CA LEU A 497 7.84 18.41 -8.68
C LEU A 497 8.46 18.94 -9.97
N LEU A 498 7.62 19.31 -10.96
CA LEU A 498 8.08 19.94 -12.20
C LEU A 498 8.43 21.42 -11.99
N ASP A 499 7.93 22.05 -10.92
CA ASP A 499 8.31 23.41 -10.55
C ASP A 499 9.79 23.47 -10.14
N PRO A 500 10.66 24.17 -10.90
CA PRO A 500 12.08 24.27 -10.58
C PRO A 500 12.34 25.11 -9.32
N SER A 501 11.40 25.97 -8.90
CA SER A 501 11.50 26.77 -7.68
C SER A 501 11.26 25.95 -6.41
N TYR A 502 10.60 24.80 -6.56
CA TYR A 502 10.30 23.92 -5.45
C TYR A 502 11.52 23.11 -5.04
N ILE A 503 12.10 23.48 -3.89
CA ILE A 503 13.27 22.83 -3.28
C ILE A 503 12.85 22.22 -1.95
N ARG A 504 13.26 20.97 -1.72
CA ARG A 504 13.04 20.25 -0.46
C ARG A 504 14.30 19.45 -0.10
N ASP A 505 14.86 19.72 1.08
CA ASP A 505 16.10 19.11 1.58
C ASP A 505 15.87 17.99 2.60
N PHE A 506 14.62 17.80 3.04
CA PHE A 506 14.22 16.75 3.97
C PHE A 506 12.77 16.31 3.73
N ILE A 507 12.43 15.12 4.21
CA ILE A 507 11.05 14.60 4.27
C ILE A 507 10.65 14.39 5.73
N ILE A 508 9.37 14.64 6.04
CA ILE A 508 8.72 14.30 7.30
C ILE A 508 7.77 13.13 7.03
N ILE A 509 7.80 12.14 7.92
CA ILE A 509 6.92 10.97 7.94
C ILE A 509 6.26 10.95 9.31
N GLU A 510 4.95 10.71 9.36
CA GLU A 510 4.17 10.72 10.59
C GLU A 510 3.13 9.59 10.60
N TYR A 511 3.16 8.74 11.62
CA TYR A 511 2.15 7.71 11.82
C TYR A 511 2.15 7.21 13.28
N MET A 512 1.20 6.34 13.64
CA MET A 512 0.94 5.99 15.05
C MET A 512 1.45 4.61 15.49
N GLY A 513 2.33 3.96 14.71
CA GLY A 513 2.78 2.60 14.97
C GLY A 513 1.79 1.54 14.49
N SER A 514 1.89 0.32 15.05
CA SER A 514 1.00 -0.81 14.75
C SER A 514 -0.34 -0.70 15.47
N GLY A 515 -1.42 -1.18 14.87
CA GLY A 515 -2.77 -1.20 15.46
C GLY A 515 -3.53 0.12 15.28
N CYS A 516 -4.66 0.27 15.99
CA CYS A 516 -5.57 1.40 15.82
C CYS A 516 -4.88 2.77 16.04
N PRO A 517 -5.03 3.73 15.10
CA PRO A 517 -4.38 5.04 15.17
C PRO A 517 -5.16 6.04 16.03
N ASP A 518 -5.26 5.73 17.32
CA ASP A 518 -5.88 6.60 18.32
C ASP A 518 -4.96 7.78 18.66
N LEU A 519 -5.19 8.93 18.00
CA LEU A 519 -4.50 10.20 18.21
C LEU A 519 -4.58 10.71 19.67
N VAL A 520 -5.67 10.39 20.38
CA VAL A 520 -5.91 10.88 21.74
C VAL A 520 -4.96 10.18 22.71
N ARG A 521 -4.86 8.85 22.61
CA ARG A 521 -4.20 8.03 23.64
C ARG A 521 -2.77 7.61 23.30
N ARG A 522 -2.34 7.71 22.05
CA ARG A 522 -1.05 7.15 21.60
C ARG A 522 -0.09 8.23 21.10
N ASP A 523 1.20 7.94 21.20
CA ASP A 523 2.23 8.82 20.65
C ASP A 523 2.20 8.82 19.12
N ILE A 524 2.32 10.00 18.52
CA ILE A 524 2.70 10.13 17.12
C ILE A 524 4.17 9.78 17.01
N ARG A 525 4.52 8.93 16.04
CA ARG A 525 5.90 8.64 15.68
C ARG A 525 6.25 9.47 14.45
N TYR A 526 7.11 10.45 14.66
CA TYR A 526 7.70 11.26 13.60
C TYR A 526 9.02 10.67 13.13
N CYS A 527 9.29 10.83 11.84
CA CYS A 527 10.63 10.74 11.29
C CYS A 527 10.90 11.94 10.40
N ILE A 528 12.03 12.61 10.62
CA ILE A 528 12.57 13.59 9.67
C ILE A 528 13.87 13.06 9.08
N ARG A 529 13.97 13.08 7.75
CA ARG A 529 15.10 12.53 7.00
C ARG A 529 15.61 13.54 5.98
N SER A 530 16.86 13.95 6.16
CA SER A 530 17.62 14.77 5.21
C SER A 530 18.66 13.90 4.48
N ARG A 531 19.56 14.50 3.69
CA ARG A 531 20.71 13.79 3.10
C ARG A 531 21.73 13.33 4.15
N LYS A 532 21.85 14.03 5.28
CA LYS A 532 22.88 13.78 6.31
C LYS A 532 22.35 13.07 7.55
N PHE A 533 21.16 13.45 8.01
CA PHE A 533 20.59 12.92 9.25
C PHE A 533 19.20 12.35 9.06
N LYS A 534 18.92 11.31 9.84
CA LYS A 534 17.58 10.79 10.08
C LYS A 534 17.30 10.75 11.57
N ILE A 535 16.16 11.30 11.97
CA ILE A 535 15.73 11.40 13.37
C ILE A 535 14.37 10.75 13.51
N VAL A 536 14.18 9.92 14.55
CA VAL A 536 12.89 9.39 14.96
C VAL A 536 12.51 9.98 16.31
N TYR A 537 11.33 10.57 16.40
CA TYR A 537 10.83 11.25 17.59
C TYR A 537 9.41 10.78 17.91
N ALA A 538 9.05 10.68 19.19
CA ALA A 538 7.72 10.27 19.60
C ALA A 538 7.13 11.23 20.64
N VAL A 539 5.90 11.68 20.40
CA VAL A 539 5.16 12.55 21.31
C VAL A 539 3.67 12.43 21.03
N ASN A 540 2.85 12.33 22.07
CA ASN A 540 1.39 12.39 21.94
C ASN A 540 0.95 13.82 21.58
N VAL A 541 -0.06 13.93 20.73
CA VAL A 541 -0.53 15.23 20.21
C VAL A 541 -1.02 16.18 21.31
N ASN A 542 -1.47 15.67 22.45
CA ASN A 542 -1.98 16.51 23.55
C ASN A 542 -0.88 17.08 24.45
N ASN A 543 0.37 16.68 24.25
CA ASN A 543 1.51 17.12 25.06
C ASN A 543 2.32 18.21 24.33
N ASP A 544 3.07 19.01 25.07
CA ASP A 544 4.05 19.92 24.46
C ASP A 544 5.13 19.13 23.72
N PHE A 545 5.56 19.60 22.56
CA PHE A 545 6.52 18.89 21.72
C PHE A 545 7.81 18.55 22.48
N ASP A 546 8.29 19.47 23.33
CA ASP A 546 9.54 19.32 24.06
C ASP A 546 9.49 18.25 25.17
N SER A 547 8.29 17.75 25.51
CA SER A 547 8.09 16.61 26.42
C SER A 547 8.28 15.24 25.74
N GLY A 548 8.43 15.21 24.42
CA GLY A 548 8.58 14.00 23.64
C GLY A 548 9.93 13.30 23.81
N LYS A 549 10.07 12.17 23.12
CA LYS A 549 11.21 11.26 23.23
C LYS A 549 11.96 11.16 21.91
N LEU A 550 13.26 11.46 21.95
CA LEU A 550 14.18 11.15 20.86
C LEU A 550 14.46 9.64 20.84
N LEU A 551 13.86 8.93 19.88
CA LEU A 551 13.96 7.48 19.78
C LEU A 551 15.21 7.05 19.01
N GLU A 552 15.51 7.69 17.87
CA GLU A 552 16.62 7.30 17.00
C GLU A 552 17.28 8.52 16.34
N LEU A 553 18.60 8.45 16.14
CA LEU A 553 19.38 9.38 15.33
C LEU A 553 20.42 8.60 14.52
N TYR A 554 20.50 8.86 13.21
CA TYR A 554 21.51 8.27 12.34
C TYR A 554 22.23 9.34 11.52
N ASP A 555 23.56 9.21 11.41
CA ASP A 555 24.40 9.93 10.44
C ASP A 555 24.47 9.10 9.15
N LEU A 556 23.65 9.47 8.17
CA LEU A 556 23.47 8.74 6.91
C LEU A 556 24.68 8.80 5.99
N GLN A 557 25.61 9.75 6.20
CA GLN A 557 26.85 9.80 5.43
C GLN A 557 27.83 8.71 5.88
N LYS A 558 27.87 8.42 7.18
CA LYS A 558 28.73 7.37 7.76
C LYS A 558 28.05 6.01 7.84
N ASP A 559 26.74 6.00 7.96
CA ASP A 559 25.94 4.79 8.11
C ASP A 559 24.65 4.87 7.28
N PRO A 560 24.73 4.81 5.93
CA PRO A 560 23.56 4.90 5.05
C PRO A 560 22.48 3.87 5.36
N MET A 561 22.88 2.74 5.98
CA MET A 561 21.99 1.63 6.30
C MET A 561 21.30 1.75 7.65
N ASN A 562 21.55 2.79 8.45
CA ASN A 562 20.91 2.99 9.77
C ASN A 562 21.16 1.84 10.77
N TYR A 563 22.38 1.30 10.84
CA TYR A 563 22.71 0.23 11.79
C TYR A 563 23.02 0.78 13.20
N THR A 564 23.67 1.94 13.30
CA THR A 564 24.19 2.48 14.55
C THR A 564 23.40 3.72 14.97
N ASN A 565 22.47 3.54 15.90
CA ASN A 565 21.73 4.63 16.53
C ASN A 565 22.67 5.45 17.43
N ILE A 566 22.82 6.75 17.13
CA ILE A 566 23.70 7.68 17.84
C ILE A 566 22.94 8.72 18.67
N ARG A 567 21.69 8.45 19.07
CA ARG A 567 20.83 9.38 19.83
C ARG A 567 21.47 9.95 21.10
N ASP A 568 22.27 9.15 21.82
CA ASP A 568 22.95 9.59 23.04
C ASP A 568 24.02 10.67 22.79
N LYS A 569 24.39 10.88 21.52
CA LYS A 569 25.33 11.92 21.08
C LYS A 569 24.62 13.10 20.42
N PHE A 570 23.30 13.20 20.52
CA PHE A 570 22.49 14.23 19.85
C PHE A 570 23.01 15.65 20.08
N THR A 571 23.47 15.97 21.30
CA THR A 571 24.03 17.28 21.65
C THR A 571 25.29 17.67 20.85
N ASN A 572 25.97 16.70 20.23
CA ASN A 572 27.15 16.93 19.40
C ASN A 572 26.80 17.31 17.95
N PHE A 573 25.52 17.32 17.57
CA PHE A 573 25.06 17.57 16.19
C PHE A 573 24.05 18.72 16.14
N PRO A 574 24.52 19.99 16.13
CA PRO A 574 23.63 21.15 16.05
C PRO A 574 22.68 21.12 14.85
N GLU A 575 23.13 20.61 13.69
CA GLU A 575 22.28 20.56 12.50
C GLU A 575 21.11 19.57 12.65
N ALA A 576 21.28 18.51 13.47
CA ALA A 576 20.19 17.60 13.82
C ALA A 576 19.14 18.27 14.72
N LYS A 577 19.55 19.26 15.53
CA LYS A 577 18.63 20.06 16.35
C LYS A 577 17.78 20.99 15.50
N ASP A 578 18.33 21.54 14.42
CA ASP A 578 17.56 22.37 13.49
C ASP A 578 16.46 21.56 12.79
N LEU A 579 16.70 20.29 12.47
CA LEU A 579 15.67 19.39 11.93
C LEU A 579 14.49 19.20 12.88
N LEU A 580 14.72 19.12 14.20
CA LEU A 580 13.62 18.99 15.17
C LEU A 580 12.66 20.19 15.19
N LYS A 581 13.11 21.39 14.79
CA LYS A 581 12.23 22.57 14.70
C LYS A 581 11.12 22.38 13.66
N HIS A 582 11.42 21.67 12.57
CA HIS A 582 10.41 21.35 11.56
C HIS A 582 9.37 20.35 12.08
N LEU A 583 9.81 19.36 12.87
CA LEU A 583 8.89 18.44 13.55
C LEU A 583 8.01 19.18 14.58
N LYS A 584 8.59 20.11 15.35
CA LYS A 584 7.83 20.94 16.29
C LYS A 584 6.75 21.76 15.58
N THR A 585 7.11 22.42 14.47
CA THR A 585 6.15 23.20 13.66
C THR A 585 5.00 22.31 13.18
N ARG A 586 5.31 21.12 12.66
CA ARG A 586 4.30 20.16 12.20
C ARG A 586 3.41 19.67 13.35
N HIS A 587 3.99 19.41 14.51
CA HIS A 587 3.25 18.99 15.70
C HIS A 587 2.26 20.07 16.19
N GLU A 588 2.69 21.33 16.23
CA GLU A 588 1.85 22.47 16.59
C GLU A 588 0.70 22.68 15.58
N GLU A 589 0.95 22.40 14.30
CA GLU A 589 -0.09 22.40 13.27
C GLU A 589 -1.16 21.32 13.54
N LEU A 590 -0.74 20.08 13.82
CA LEU A 590 -1.67 18.99 14.16
C LEU A 590 -2.47 19.30 15.43
N GLN A 591 -1.84 19.89 16.45
CA GLN A 591 -2.53 20.37 17.65
C GLN A 591 -3.62 21.41 17.33
N ARG A 592 -3.33 22.33 16.43
CA ARG A 592 -4.31 23.35 16.00
C ARG A 592 -5.47 22.70 15.26
N GLN A 593 -5.20 21.83 14.29
CA GLN A 593 -6.23 21.11 13.54
C GLN A 593 -7.12 20.24 14.44
N ASN A 594 -6.55 19.57 15.44
CA ASN A 594 -7.32 18.73 16.37
C ASN A 594 -8.28 19.57 17.23
N ARG A 595 -7.83 20.74 17.71
CA ARG A 595 -8.70 21.69 18.43
C ARG A 595 -9.84 22.22 17.56
N GLU A 596 -9.58 22.52 16.29
CA GLU A 596 -10.59 23.02 15.36
C GLU A 596 -11.65 21.96 15.02
N ASN A 597 -11.27 20.68 15.00
CA ASN A 597 -12.12 19.55 14.63
C ASN A 597 -12.74 18.81 15.83
N ASN A 598 -12.61 19.33 17.06
CA ASN A 598 -13.09 18.73 18.31
C ASN A 598 -12.62 17.28 18.55
N PHE A 599 -11.35 16.99 18.29
CA PHE A 599 -10.71 15.71 18.62
C PHE A 599 -10.19 15.63 20.06
#